data_AF-A0A816UV22-F1
#
_entry.id   AF-A0A816UV22-F1
#
_cell.length_a   1.000
_cell.length_b   1.000
_cell.length_c   1.000
_cell.angle_alpha   90.00
_cell.angle_beta   90.00
_cell.angle_gamma   90.00
#
_symmetry.space_group_name_H-M   'P 1'
#
loop_
_entity.id
_entity.type
_entity.pdbx_description
1 polymer ?
#
loop_
_entity_poly.entity_id
_entity_poly.type
_entity_poly.pdbx_seq_one_letter_code
_entity_poly.pdbx_strand_id
1 'polypeptide(L)' 'MSSSIVDLGVARVETTVTRETSEFNRLVKTFLSNNLNMKKIIGLDTERAMKPGKLTKTVLLQLCDGDHCLIVQLHPYDYV' A
#
# COMPACT_ATOMS: atom_id res chain seq x y z
N MET A 1 6.74 -3.36 9.48
CA MET A 1 5.95 -2.19 9.00
C MET A 1 6.66 -0.87 9.33
N SER A 2 6.57 0.15 8.47
CA SER A 2 6.94 1.54 8.77
C SER A 2 5.81 2.50 8.36
N SER A 3 5.55 3.55 9.14
CA SER A 3 4.58 4.61 8.80
C SER A 3 5.23 5.99 8.82
N SER A 4 4.77 6.86 7.93
CA SER A 4 5.17 8.27 7.87
C SER A 4 4.01 9.12 7.38
N ILE A 5 3.86 10.32 7.95
CA ILE A 5 2.87 11.29 7.48
C ILE A 5 3.56 12.28 6.55
N VAL A 6 3.05 12.39 5.32
CA VAL A 6 3.50 13.35 4.32
C VAL A 6 2.53 14.52 4.29
N ASP A 7 3.04 15.73 4.51
CA ASP A 7 2.25 16.96 4.42
C ASP A 7 2.42 17.58 3.01
N LEU A 8 1.32 17.72 2.28
CA LEU A 8 1.25 18.31 0.94
C LEU A 8 0.73 19.77 0.98
N GLY A 9 0.56 20.35 2.17
CA GLY A 9 0.01 21.69 2.40
C GLY A 9 -1.52 21.76 2.28
N VAL A 10 -2.12 21.05 1.33
CA VAL A 10 -3.58 20.95 1.13
C VAL A 10 -4.19 19.67 1.68
N ALA A 11 -3.35 18.68 1.98
CA ALA A 11 -3.73 17.38 2.50
C ALA A 11 -2.56 16.79 3.29
N ARG A 12 -2.87 15.92 4.24
CA ARG A 12 -1.88 15.11 4.95
C ARG A 12 -2.19 13.65 4.66
N VAL A 13 -1.21 12.94 4.12
CA VAL A 13 -1.36 11.53 3.73
C VAL A 13 -0.51 10.67 4.66
N GLU A 14 -1.15 9.76 5.39
CA GLU A 14 -0.43 8.74 6.13
C GLU A 14 -0.01 7.61 5.19
N THR A 15 1.29 7.42 5.03
CA THR A 15 1.85 6.35 4.20
C THR A 15 2.37 5.23 5.07
N THR A 16 1.85 4.02 4.86
CA THR A 16 2.33 2.79 5.49
C THR A 16 3.04 1.92 4.47
N VAL A 17 4.26 1.49 4.80
CA VAL A 17 5.04 0.54 4.00
C VAL A 17 5.17 -0.78 4.76
N THR A 18 4.83 -1.89 4.10
CA THR A 18 4.95 -3.22 4.71
C THR A 18 5.37 -4.29 3.72
N ARG A 19 5.89 -5.40 4.25
CA ARG A 19 6.17 -6.65 3.52
C ARG A 19 5.45 -7.84 4.15
N GLU A 20 4.67 -7.58 5.20
CA GLU A 20 4.04 -8.60 6.03
C GLU A 20 2.59 -8.78 5.59
N THR A 21 2.24 -10.01 5.18
CA THR A 21 0.90 -10.35 4.68
C THR A 21 -0.20 -10.14 5.72
N SER A 22 0.09 -10.35 7.01
CA SER A 22 -0.83 -10.07 8.12
C SER A 22 -1.20 -8.59 8.19
N GLU A 23 -0.22 -7.71 8.08
CA GLU A 23 -0.43 -6.26 8.09
C GLU A 23 -1.17 -5.79 6.85
N PHE A 24 -0.81 -6.33 5.68
CA PHE A 24 -1.54 -6.07 4.44
C PHE A 24 -3.03 -6.41 4.59
N ASN A 25 -3.35 -7.62 5.03
CA ASN A 25 -4.74 -8.07 5.21
C ASN A 25 -5.51 -7.20 6.21
N ARG A 26 -4.86 -6.81 7.31
CA ARG A 26 -5.46 -5.92 8.31
C ARG A 26 -5.78 -4.55 7.71
N LEU A 27 -4.82 -3.95 7.01
CA LEU A 27 -4.95 -2.60 6.43
C LEU A 27 -5.95 -2.57 5.27
N VAL A 28 -5.93 -3.56 4.38
CA VAL A 28 -6.95 -3.69 3.32
C VAL A 28 -8.35 -3.79 3.91
N LYS A 29 -8.54 -4.55 5.00
CA LYS A 29 -9.83 -4.59 5.70
C LYS A 29 -10.24 -3.21 6.22
N THR A 30 -9.30 -2.42 6.76
CA THR A 30 -9.56 -1.04 7.17
C THR A 30 -9.97 -0.16 5.98
N PHE A 31 -9.26 -0.24 4.86
CA PHE A 31 -9.64 0.44 3.63
C PHE A 31 -11.05 0.05 3.21
N LEU A 32 -11.41 -1.23 3.24
CA LEU A 32 -12.74 -1.70 2.81
C LEU A 32 -13.86 -1.34 3.80
N SER A 33 -13.60 -1.40 5.11
CA SER A 33 -14.62 -1.19 6.15
C SER A 33 -14.94 0.27 6.47
N ASN A 34 -14.12 1.21 6.00
CA ASN A 34 -14.37 2.64 6.19
C ASN A 34 -15.55 3.11 5.30
N ASN A 35 -16.77 2.89 5.79
CA ASN A 35 -18.03 3.24 5.11
C ASN A 35 -18.46 4.69 5.33
N LEU A 36 -17.79 5.41 6.24
CA LEU A 36 -18.05 6.83 6.53
C LEU A 36 -17.27 7.77 5.59
N ASN A 37 -16.28 7.25 4.87
CA ASN A 37 -15.56 8.02 3.85
C ASN A 37 -16.42 8.18 2.59
N MET A 38 -17.20 9.27 2.51
CA MET A 38 -18.07 9.58 1.37
C MET A 38 -17.31 9.98 0.10
N LYS A 39 -15.97 10.12 0.15
CA LYS A 39 -15.11 10.47 -0.99
C LYS A 39 -14.21 9.33 -1.42
N LYS A 40 -14.51 8.11 -0.96
CA LYS A 40 -13.66 6.92 -1.12
C LYS A 40 -13.50 6.51 -2.58
N ILE A 41 -12.47 7.05 -3.21
CA ILE A 41 -11.90 6.56 -4.45
C ILE A 41 -10.63 5.83 -4.06
N ILE A 42 -10.59 4.53 -4.32
CA ILE A 42 -9.42 3.71 -4.06
C ILE A 42 -8.56 3.71 -5.31
N GLY A 43 -7.40 4.37 -5.26
CA GLY A 43 -6.36 4.25 -6.26
C GLY A 43 -5.61 2.93 -6.09
N LEU A 44 -5.41 2.19 -7.17
CA LEU A 44 -4.66 0.94 -7.21
C LEU A 44 -3.54 1.07 -8.24
N ASP A 45 -2.30 0.86 -7.83
CA ASP A 45 -1.16 0.84 -8.75
C ASP A 45 -0.22 -0.33 -8.44
N THR A 46 0.43 -0.84 -9.48
CA THR A 46 1.40 -1.94 -9.36
C THR A 46 2.68 -1.62 -10.08
N GLU A 47 3.80 -1.70 -9.37
CA GLU A 47 5.13 -1.56 -9.95
C GLU A 47 5.90 -2.87 -9.86
N ARG A 48 6.78 -3.10 -10.86
CA ARG A 48 7.73 -4.21 -10.83
C ARG A 48 9.12 -3.67 -10.60
N ALA A 49 9.67 -3.94 -9.42
CA ALA A 49 11.04 -3.59 -9.09
C ALA A 49 11.97 -4.78 -9.41
N MET A 50 13.00 -4.53 -10.20
CA MET A 50 14.08 -5.48 -10.48
C MET A 50 15.39 -4.92 -9.95
N LYS A 51 16.04 -5.65 -9.04
CA LYS A 51 17.37 -5.27 -8.56
C LYS A 51 18.42 -5.72 -9.59
N PRO A 52 19.33 -4.84 -10.06
CA PRO A 52 20.41 -5.23 -10.96
C PRO A 52 21.21 -6.42 -10.39
N GLY A 53 21.40 -7.47 -11.19
CA GLY A 53 22.13 -8.68 -10.79
C GLY A 53 21.33 -9.71 -9.97
N LYS A 54 20.03 -9.49 -9.70
CA LYS A 54 19.14 -10.51 -9.12
C LYS A 54 17.96 -10.81 -10.06
N LEU A 55 17.63 -12.09 -10.19
CA LEU A 55 16.43 -12.55 -10.90
C LEU A 55 15.14 -12.38 -10.08
N THR A 56 15.23 -12.04 -8.79
CA THR A 56 14.07 -11.86 -7.93
C THR A 56 13.33 -10.58 -8.33
N LYS A 57 12.18 -10.77 -8.98
CA LYS A 57 11.22 -9.71 -9.27
C LYS A 57 10.39 -9.47 -8.02
N THR A 58 10.32 -8.21 -7.62
CA THR A 58 9.45 -7.78 -6.53
C THR A 58 8.30 -6.98 -7.12
N VAL A 59 7.09 -7.28 -6.68
CA VAL A 59 5.92 -6.47 -7.03
C VAL A 59 5.67 -5.53 -5.87
N LEU A 60 5.52 -4.24 -6.17
CA LEU A 60 4.99 -3.28 -5.24
C LEU A 60 3.54 -3.05 -5.62
N LEU A 61 2.65 -3.17 -4.65
CA LEU A 61 1.26 -2.79 -4.79
C LEU A 61 1.01 -1.55 -3.93
N GLN A 62 0.31 -0.58 -4.50
CA GLN A 62 -0.06 0.66 -3.84
C GLN A 62 -1.57 0.78 -3.78
N LEU A 63 -2.09 1.14 -2.61
CA LEU A 63 -3.51 1.33 -2.35
C LEU A 63 -3.70 2.63 -1.59
N CYS A 64 -4.33 3.64 -2.20
CA CYS A 64 -4.55 4.93 -1.53
C CYS A 64 -6.03 5.37 -1.57
N ASP A 65 -6.51 6.05 -0.53
CA ASP A 65 -7.91 6.56 -0.42
C ASP A 65 -8.03 8.08 -0.24
N GLY A 66 -6.91 8.80 -0.37
CA GLY A 66 -6.82 10.25 -0.24
C GLY A 66 -6.20 10.71 1.08
N ASP A 67 -6.48 9.99 2.17
CA ASP A 67 -5.90 10.28 3.50
C ASP A 67 -4.84 9.25 3.90
N HIS A 68 -4.94 8.04 3.35
CA HIS A 68 -3.98 6.96 3.59
C HIS A 68 -3.43 6.44 2.27
N CYS A 69 -2.17 6.00 2.29
CA CYS A 69 -1.63 5.15 1.25
C CYS A 69 -0.86 3.96 1.84
N LEU A 70 -1.17 2.77 1.36
CA LEU A 70 -0.51 1.52 1.69
C LEU A 70 0.38 1.10 0.52
N ILE A 71 1.68 0.97 0.77
CA ILE A 71 2.64 0.40 -0.15
C ILE A 71 3.05 -0.97 0.40
N VAL A 72 2.75 -2.03 -0.34
CA VAL A 72 3.10 -3.39 0.05
C VAL A 72 4.07 -4.01 -0.93
N GLN A 73 5.13 -4.59 -0.39
CA GLN A 73 6.03 -5.45 -1.14
C GLN A 73 5.48 -6.87 -1.17
N LEU A 74 4.98 -7.31 -2.31
CA LEU A 74 4.44 -8.65 -2.49
C LEU A 74 5.54 -9.62 -2.94
N HIS A 75 5.62 -10.77 -2.29
CA HIS A 75 6.53 -11.86 -2.67
C HIS A 75 5.87 -12.77 -3.70
N PRO A 76 6.67 -13.42 -4.58
CA PRO A 76 6.17 -14.38 -5.57
C PRO A 76 5.23 -15.47 -5.03
N TYR A 77 5.35 -15.77 -3.73
CA TYR A 77 4.59 -16.82 -3.04
C TYR A 77 3.36 -16.30 -2.29
N ASP A 78 3.10 -14.99 -2.28
CA ASP A 78 1.97 -14.38 -1.57
C ASP A 78 0.65 -14.43 -2.36
N TYR A 79 0.65 -14.97 -3.58
CA TYR A 79 -0.52 -15.00 -4.49
C TYR A 79 -0.95 -16.41 -4.94
N VAL A 80 -0.58 -17.47 -4.21
CA VAL A 80 -1.02 -18.85 -4.47
C VAL A 80 -2.25 -19.19 -3.65
#